data_AF-A0A9E2CS44-F1
#
_entry.id   AF-A0A9E2CS44-F1
#
_cell.length_a   1.000
_cell.length_b   1.000
_cell.length_c   1.000
_cell.angle_alpha   90.00
_cell.angle_beta   90.00
_cell.angle_gamma   90.00
#
_symmetry.space_group_name_H-M   'P 1'
#
loop_
_entity.id
_entity.type
_entity.pdbx_description
1 polymer ?
#
loop_
_entity_poly.entity_id
_entity_poly.type
_entity_poly.pdbx_seq_one_letter_code
_entity_poly.pdbx_strand_id
1 'polypeptide(L)'
;QCADDAVLYATDDIEFKNGAIEAAAQAMVEHYPDGDGIIGFNQGKKQSFSPTGVALVGQKFLCRYPQRKLFFPEYFHFSCQEIERLGRKLDRLYLEMAAELIHYHPSFNHMEIDDTHKEARVKREADRRISVTRRAKKLIWGL
;
A
#
# COMPACT_ATOMS: atom_id res chain seq x y z
N GLN A 1 10.66 -6.04 -21.92
CA GLN A 1 11.56 -6.03 -20.75
C GLN A 1 10.96 -5.10 -19.70
N CYS A 2 10.90 -5.55 -18.46
CA CYS A 2 10.59 -4.70 -17.31
C CYS A 2 11.91 -4.05 -16.88
N ALA A 3 11.96 -2.72 -16.73
CA ALA A 3 13.11 -2.03 -16.13
C ALA A 3 13.30 -2.49 -14.67
N ASP A 4 14.52 -2.48 -14.14
CA ASP A 4 14.86 -3.06 -12.84
C ASP A 4 14.34 -2.26 -11.62
N ASP A 5 13.63 -1.16 -11.85
CA ASP A 5 13.23 -0.24 -10.78
C ASP A 5 11.93 -0.66 -10.08
N ALA A 6 11.95 -0.66 -8.75
CA ALA A 6 10.76 -0.77 -7.90
C ALA A 6 9.97 0.54 -7.86
N VAL A 7 8.68 0.48 -7.51
CA VAL A 7 7.81 1.65 -7.37
C VAL A 7 7.45 1.86 -5.91
N LEU A 8 7.79 3.02 -5.36
CA LEU A 8 7.24 3.51 -4.10
C LEU A 8 5.96 4.27 -4.37
N TYR A 9 4.87 3.89 -3.70
CA TYR A 9 3.69 4.74 -3.61
C TYR A 9 3.49 5.20 -2.17
N ALA A 10 3.06 6.44 -2.03
CA ALA A 10 2.67 7.07 -0.79
C ALA A 10 1.23 7.53 -0.92
N THR A 11 0.38 7.14 0.02
CA THR A 11 -0.97 7.70 0.16
C THR A 11 -1.01 8.55 1.42
N ASP A 12 -1.91 9.52 1.44
CA ASP A 12 -2.19 10.41 2.58
C ASP A 12 -1.07 11.40 2.92
N ASP A 13 -1.35 12.23 3.93
CA ASP A 13 -0.40 13.17 4.51
C ASP A 13 0.60 12.43 5.39
N ILE A 14 1.80 12.21 4.86
CA ILE A 14 2.86 11.45 5.51
C ILE A 14 4.19 12.19 5.47
N GLU A 15 5.08 11.79 6.38
CA GLU A 15 6.48 12.19 6.38
C GLU A 15 7.35 10.94 6.62
N PHE A 16 8.30 10.69 5.72
CA PHE A 16 9.28 9.63 5.91
C PHE A 16 10.32 10.06 6.92
N LYS A 17 10.66 9.20 7.89
CA LYS A 17 11.82 9.45 8.74
C LYS A 17 13.11 9.32 7.91
N ASN A 18 14.17 10.00 8.36
CA ASN A 18 15.48 9.89 7.73
C ASN A 18 15.91 8.41 7.59
N GLY A 19 16.29 8.01 6.38
CA GLY A 19 16.71 6.64 6.07
C GLY A 19 15.57 5.65 5.80
N ALA A 20 14.29 6.05 5.88
CA ALA A 20 13.18 5.12 5.76
C ALA A 20 13.05 4.53 4.34
N ILE A 21 13.30 5.34 3.31
CA ILE A 21 13.23 4.88 1.91
C ILE A 21 14.42 3.96 1.61
N GLU A 22 15.61 4.30 2.10
CA GLU A 22 16.82 3.49 1.99
C GLU A 22 16.67 2.14 2.69
N ALA A 23 16.08 2.13 3.90
CA ALA A 23 15.77 0.90 4.60
C ALA A 23 14.81 0.01 3.79
N ALA A 24 13.75 0.58 3.22
CA ALA A 24 12.82 -0.16 2.38
C ALA A 24 13.49 -0.71 1.09
N ALA A 25 14.36 0.07 0.47
CA ALA A 25 15.12 -0.35 -0.71
C ALA A 25 16.09 -1.49 -0.38
N GLN A 26 16.79 -1.40 0.75
CA GLN A 26 17.67 -2.48 1.23
C GLN A 26 16.87 -3.76 1.51
N ALA A 27 15.73 -3.65 2.20
CA ALA A 27 14.85 -4.78 2.47
C ALA A 27 14.30 -5.43 1.18
N MET A 28 14.05 -4.65 0.13
CA MET A 28 13.65 -5.18 -1.19
C MET A 28 14.74 -6.08 -1.77
N VAL A 29 16.00 -5.63 -1.74
CA VAL A 29 17.15 -6.40 -2.25
C VAL A 29 17.36 -7.67 -1.42
N GLU A 30 17.23 -7.59 -0.10
CA GLU A 30 17.46 -8.71 0.81
C GLU A 30 16.37 -9.79 0.74
N HIS A 31 15.09 -9.38 0.74
CA HIS A 31 13.96 -10.32 0.80
C HIS A 31 13.44 -10.74 -0.57
N TYR A 32 13.59 -9.88 -1.59
CA TYR A 32 13.04 -10.09 -2.93
C TYR A 32 14.08 -9.70 -4.00
N PRO A 33 15.24 -10.40 -4.06
CA PRO A 33 16.32 -10.07 -5.00
C PRO A 33 15.91 -10.18 -6.49
N ASP A 34 14.81 -10.88 -6.77
CA ASP A 34 14.21 -10.98 -8.11
C ASP A 34 13.12 -9.91 -8.37
N GLY A 35 12.96 -8.95 -7.46
CA GLY A 35 11.96 -7.90 -7.51
C GLY A 35 10.53 -8.41 -7.34
N ASP A 36 10.32 -9.61 -6.81
CA ASP A 36 9.00 -10.23 -6.70
C ASP A 36 8.34 -10.07 -5.32
N GLY A 37 8.34 -8.87 -4.75
CA GLY A 37 7.63 -8.65 -3.49
C GLY A 37 7.24 -7.20 -3.19
N ILE A 38 6.69 -7.02 -2.00
CA ILE A 38 6.22 -5.76 -1.46
C ILE A 38 6.91 -5.52 -0.11
N ILE A 39 7.49 -4.34 0.06
CA ILE A 39 8.01 -3.85 1.33
C ILE A 39 7.03 -2.79 1.86
N GLY A 40 6.38 -3.11 2.97
CA GLY A 40 5.50 -2.21 3.70
C GLY A 40 6.27 -1.32 4.66
N PHE A 41 5.78 -0.10 4.85
CA PHE A 41 6.37 0.86 5.79
C PHE A 41 5.70 0.79 7.17
N ASN A 42 6.51 0.96 8.21
CA ASN A 42 6.10 1.02 9.59
C ASN A 42 5.53 2.41 9.95
N GLN A 43 4.34 2.46 10.56
CA GLN A 43 3.73 3.72 11.03
C GLN A 43 3.93 3.99 12.53
N GLY A 44 5.00 3.42 13.12
CA GLY A 44 5.37 3.62 14.52
C GLY A 44 4.39 2.97 15.51
N LYS A 45 4.17 3.59 16.68
CA LYS A 45 3.35 3.04 17.79
C LYS A 45 1.84 2.99 17.55
N LYS A 46 1.35 3.16 16.31
CA LYS A 46 -0.09 3.10 16.02
C LYS A 46 -0.59 1.65 16.13
N GLN A 47 -1.64 1.43 16.94
CA GLN A 47 -2.18 0.09 17.20
C GLN A 47 -2.80 -0.61 15.98
N SER A 48 -3.18 0.13 14.92
CA SER A 48 -3.63 -0.48 13.67
C SER A 48 -3.25 0.37 12.47
N PHE A 49 -2.50 -0.21 11.53
CA PHE A 49 -2.26 0.34 10.20
C PHE A 49 -2.24 -0.80 9.17
N SER A 50 -2.46 -0.49 7.89
CA SER A 50 -2.19 -1.45 6.81
C SER A 50 -0.72 -1.33 6.42
N PRO A 51 0.05 -2.43 6.42
CA PRO A 51 1.44 -2.43 5.93
C PRO A 51 1.58 -1.94 4.49
N THR A 52 0.48 -1.92 3.72
CA THR A 52 0.48 -1.49 2.31
C THR A 52 -0.16 -0.12 2.10
N GLY A 53 -0.43 0.65 3.15
CA GLY A 53 -0.83 2.06 2.98
C GLY A 53 0.24 2.86 2.25
N VAL A 54 1.50 2.60 2.59
CA VAL A 54 2.69 3.12 1.88
C VAL A 54 3.60 1.91 1.68
N ALA A 55 4.01 1.65 0.44
CA ALA A 55 4.83 0.49 0.14
C ALA A 55 5.74 0.69 -1.08
N LEU A 56 6.88 0.01 -1.02
CA LEU A 56 7.77 -0.20 -2.15
C LEU A 56 7.42 -1.54 -2.81
N VAL A 57 7.07 -1.53 -4.08
CA VAL A 57 6.65 -2.73 -4.82
C VAL A 57 7.68 -3.06 -5.89
N GLY A 58 8.22 -4.27 -5.83
CA GLY A 58 9.21 -4.75 -6.79
C GLY A 58 8.59 -4.94 -8.17
N GLN A 59 9.41 -4.77 -9.21
CA GLN A 59 8.94 -4.75 -10.59
C GLN A 59 8.28 -6.07 -11.02
N LYS A 60 8.85 -7.21 -10.64
CA LYS A 60 8.28 -8.52 -10.99
C LYS A 60 6.94 -8.71 -10.28
N PHE A 61 6.78 -8.15 -9.08
CA PHE A 61 5.49 -8.09 -8.42
C PHE A 61 4.48 -7.25 -9.19
N LEU A 62 4.88 -6.06 -9.67
CA LEU A 62 4.05 -5.14 -10.45
C LEU A 62 3.50 -5.74 -11.75
N CYS A 63 4.21 -6.69 -12.36
CA CYS A 63 3.78 -7.38 -13.59
C CYS A 63 2.45 -8.14 -13.45
N ARG A 64 2.01 -8.42 -12.22
CA ARG A 64 0.72 -9.06 -11.94
C ARG A 64 -0.47 -8.16 -12.23
N TYR A 65 -0.28 -6.84 -12.17
CA TYR A 65 -1.35 -5.89 -12.30
C TYR A 65 -1.58 -5.50 -13.77
N PRO A 66 -2.85 -5.46 -14.24
CA PRO A 66 -3.17 -4.95 -15.57
C PRO A 66 -2.59 -3.56 -15.79
N GLN A 67 -1.79 -3.40 -16.86
CA GLN A 67 -1.10 -2.15 -17.18
C GLN A 67 -0.20 -1.62 -16.03
N ARG A 68 0.23 -2.50 -15.11
CA ARG A 68 0.98 -2.15 -13.89
C ARG A 68 0.25 -1.18 -12.95
N LYS A 69 -1.08 -1.13 -13.03
CA LYS A 69 -1.92 -0.30 -12.15
C LYS A 69 -2.16 -1.04 -10.84
N LEU A 70 -1.40 -0.70 -9.79
CA LEU A 70 -1.50 -1.31 -8.45
C LEU A 70 -2.90 -1.24 -7.84
N PHE A 71 -3.62 -0.16 -8.13
CA PHE A 71 -4.93 0.11 -7.55
C PHE A 71 -6.04 -0.30 -8.51
N PHE A 72 -7.04 -1.00 -7.98
CA PHE A 72 -8.22 -1.36 -8.75
C PHE A 72 -9.00 -0.08 -9.11
N PRO A 73 -9.24 0.21 -10.40
CA PRO A 73 -9.72 1.52 -10.85
C PRO A 73 -11.15 1.86 -10.41
N GLU A 74 -11.94 0.90 -9.91
CA GLU A 74 -13.28 1.20 -9.39
C GLU A 74 -13.27 1.68 -7.93
N TYR A 75 -12.16 1.54 -7.20
CA TYR A 75 -12.06 2.18 -5.90
C TYR A 75 -11.84 3.68 -6.05
N PHE A 76 -12.55 4.45 -5.24
CA PHE A 76 -12.30 5.87 -5.10
C PHE A 76 -11.09 6.14 -4.19
N HIS A 77 -11.03 5.48 -3.01
CA HIS A 77 -10.00 5.72 -2.01
C HIS A 77 -9.52 4.42 -1.30
N PHE A 78 -10.32 3.36 -1.30
CA PHE A 78 -10.07 2.13 -0.53
C PHE A 78 -9.23 1.07 -1.27
N SER A 79 -8.06 1.45 -1.77
CA SER A 79 -7.36 0.67 -2.81
C SER A 79 -6.21 -0.23 -2.31
N CYS A 80 -5.53 0.12 -1.22
CA CYS A 80 -4.34 -0.60 -0.74
C CYS A 80 -4.63 -2.01 -0.19
N GLN A 81 -5.84 -2.28 0.28
CA GLN A 81 -6.18 -3.55 0.91
C GLN A 81 -6.10 -4.75 -0.04
N GLU A 82 -6.31 -4.56 -1.35
CA GLU A 82 -6.13 -5.66 -2.31
C GLU A 82 -4.64 -5.99 -2.52
N ILE A 83 -3.76 -5.00 -2.44
CA ILE A 83 -2.30 -5.19 -2.49
C ILE A 83 -1.85 -6.03 -1.29
N GLU A 84 -2.31 -5.67 -0.07
CA GLU A 84 -2.04 -6.46 1.14
C GLU A 84 -2.53 -7.91 1.01
N ARG A 85 -3.77 -8.09 0.53
CA ARG A 85 -4.34 -9.44 0.35
C ARG A 85 -3.54 -10.26 -0.67
N LEU A 86 -3.13 -9.66 -1.79
CA LEU A 86 -2.31 -10.35 -2.78
C LEU A 86 -0.93 -10.71 -2.21
N GLY A 87 -0.26 -9.75 -1.58
CA GLY A 87 1.04 -9.95 -0.94
C GLY A 87 1.01 -11.05 0.10
N ARG A 88 0.01 -11.06 0.99
CA ARG A 88 -0.17 -12.14 1.97
C ARG A 88 -0.51 -13.48 1.33
N LYS A 89 -1.37 -13.50 0.31
CA LYS A 89 -1.75 -14.74 -0.39
C LYS A 89 -0.56 -15.40 -1.08
N LEU A 90 0.36 -14.61 -1.60
CA LEU A 90 1.55 -15.08 -2.32
C LEU A 90 2.78 -15.26 -1.43
N ASP A 91 2.69 -14.91 -0.15
CA ASP A 91 3.82 -14.84 0.77
C ASP A 91 4.95 -13.94 0.24
N ARG A 92 4.55 -12.73 -0.19
CA ARG A 92 5.37 -11.70 -0.84
C ARG A 92 5.17 -10.30 -0.24
N LEU A 93 4.79 -10.23 1.04
CA LEU A 93 4.69 -8.99 1.79
C LEU A 93 5.62 -9.07 3.01
N TYR A 94 6.57 -8.15 3.08
CA TYR A 94 7.44 -7.95 4.23
C TYR A 94 7.19 -6.56 4.82
N LEU A 95 7.16 -6.43 6.15
CA LEU A 95 7.05 -5.15 6.85
C LEU A 95 8.43 -4.76 7.38
N GLU A 96 9.00 -3.68 6.84
CA GLU A 96 10.31 -3.20 7.27
C GLU A 96 10.15 -2.23 8.44
N MET A 97 10.65 -2.62 9.61
CA MET A 97 10.48 -1.86 10.83
C MET A 97 11.31 -0.57 10.87
N ALA A 98 12.46 -0.56 10.17
CA ALA A 98 13.31 0.61 9.99
C ALA A 98 12.79 1.58 8.92
N ALA A 99 11.89 1.14 8.03
CA ALA A 99 11.19 1.97 7.05
C ALA A 99 10.03 2.69 7.73
N GLU A 100 10.37 3.59 8.67
CA GLU A 100 9.38 4.26 9.52
C GLU A 100 8.89 5.57 8.89
N LEU A 101 7.58 5.82 8.99
CA LEU A 101 6.94 7.07 8.60
C LEU A 101 6.01 7.59 9.68
N ILE A 102 5.79 8.90 9.65
CA ILE A 102 4.77 9.62 10.41
C ILE A 102 3.57 9.78 9.49
N HIS A 103 2.38 9.41 9.97
CA HIS A 103 1.14 9.56 9.22
C HIS A 103 0.24 10.56 9.95
N TYR A 104 -0.08 11.68 9.32
CA TYR A 104 -0.84 12.80 9.88
C TYR A 104 -2.37 12.59 9.77
N HIS A 105 -2.85 11.38 10.05
CA HIS A 105 -4.25 11.01 9.81
C HIS A 105 -5.23 11.96 10.55
N PRO A 106 -6.27 12.50 9.87
CA PRO A 106 -7.13 13.53 10.45
C PRO A 106 -7.97 13.11 11.66
N SER A 107 -8.13 11.80 11.90
CA SER A 107 -8.77 11.30 13.14
C SER A 107 -7.95 11.53 14.40
N PHE A 108 -6.66 11.83 14.26
CA PHE A 108 -5.76 12.15 15.37
C PHE A 108 -5.30 13.60 15.31
N ASN A 109 -5.31 14.18 14.11
CA ASN A 109 -5.02 15.59 13.86
C ASN A 109 -6.23 16.23 13.20
N HIS A 110 -7.26 16.59 13.98
CA HIS A 110 -8.52 17.13 13.42
C HIS A 110 -8.33 18.43 12.62
N MET A 111 -7.20 19.13 12.83
CA MET A 111 -6.80 20.31 12.07
C MET A 111 -6.39 19.99 10.63
N GLU A 112 -6.07 18.72 10.32
CA GLU A 112 -5.65 18.24 9.00
C GLU A 112 -6.83 17.68 8.19
N ILE A 113 -8.10 17.89 8.62
CA ILE A 113 -9.26 17.47 7.83
C ILE A 113 -9.39 18.38 6.61
N ASP A 114 -8.99 17.86 5.45
CA ASP A 114 -9.15 18.51 4.16
C ASP A 114 -10.38 17.99 3.38
N ASP A 115 -10.56 18.49 2.16
CA ASP A 115 -11.66 18.06 1.30
C ASP A 115 -11.46 16.63 0.78
N THR A 116 -10.21 16.18 0.58
CA THR A 116 -9.88 14.80 0.21
C THR A 116 -10.42 13.81 1.26
N HIS A 117 -10.23 14.12 2.55
CA HIS A 117 -10.74 13.30 3.64
C HIS A 117 -12.27 13.24 3.61
N LYS A 118 -12.94 14.37 3.41
CA LYS A 118 -14.42 14.43 3.35
C LYS A 118 -14.95 13.59 2.19
N GLU A 119 -14.37 13.71 1.01
CA GLU A 119 -14.76 12.93 -0.17
C GLU A 119 -14.54 11.43 0.05
N ALA A 120 -13.38 11.04 0.60
CA ALA A 120 -13.07 9.66 0.94
C ALA A 120 -14.12 9.09 1.92
N ARG A 121 -14.59 9.88 2.89
CA ARG A 121 -15.64 9.46 3.84
C ARG A 121 -16.98 9.27 3.16
N VAL A 122 -17.38 10.16 2.25
CA VAL A 122 -18.63 10.03 1.49
C VAL A 122 -18.63 8.76 0.62
N LYS A 123 -17.48 8.42 0.00
CA LYS A 123 -17.36 7.27 -0.91
C LYS A 123 -17.03 5.95 -0.21
N ARG A 124 -16.65 5.98 1.07
CA ARG A 124 -16.22 4.81 1.84
C ARG A 124 -17.16 3.61 1.74
N GLU A 125 -18.47 3.82 1.84
CA GLU A 125 -19.43 2.71 1.80
C GLU A 125 -19.56 2.11 0.39
N ALA A 126 -19.40 2.92 -0.67
CA ALA A 126 -19.35 2.42 -2.03
C ALA A 126 -18.11 1.52 -2.23
N ASP A 127 -16.93 1.99 -1.84
CA ASP A 127 -15.71 1.20 -1.91
C ASP A 127 -15.79 -0.07 -1.05
N ARG A 128 -16.38 0.01 0.15
CA ARG A 128 -16.59 -1.15 1.03
C ARG A 128 -17.45 -2.21 0.32
N ARG A 129 -18.53 -1.82 -0.35
CA ARG A 129 -19.38 -2.74 -1.11
C ARG A 129 -18.63 -3.40 -2.27
N ILE A 130 -17.81 -2.65 -3.00
CA ILE A 130 -16.93 -3.19 -4.05
C ILE A 130 -15.98 -4.23 -3.45
N SER A 131 -15.29 -3.89 -2.36
CA SER A 131 -14.32 -4.77 -1.71
C SER A 131 -14.95 -6.07 -1.18
N VAL A 132 -16.11 -5.97 -0.53
CA VAL A 132 -16.88 -7.13 -0.04
C VAL A 132 -17.33 -8.02 -1.21
N THR A 133 -17.87 -7.43 -2.27
CA THR A 133 -18.36 -8.17 -3.44
C THR A 133 -17.21 -8.92 -4.13
N ARG A 134 -16.07 -8.26 -4.35
CA ARG A 134 -14.87 -8.87 -4.93
C ARG A 134 -14.37 -10.02 -4.06
N ARG A 135 -14.30 -9.82 -2.74
CA ARG A 135 -13.89 -10.86 -1.78
C ARG A 135 -14.82 -12.07 -1.79
N ALA A 136 -16.13 -11.87 -1.85
CA ALA A 136 -17.11 -12.97 -1.92
C ALA A 136 -16.91 -13.82 -3.18
N LYS A 137 -16.48 -13.21 -4.28
CA LYS A 137 -16.13 -13.86 -5.54
C LYS A 137 -14.70 -14.42 -5.58
N LYS A 138 -13.95 -14.33 -4.47
CA LYS A 138 -12.52 -14.71 -4.36
C LYS A 138 -11.62 -13.98 -5.37
N LEU A 139 -12.01 -12.78 -5.79
CA LEU A 139 -11.22 -11.92 -6.68
C LEU A 139 -10.23 -11.09 -5.85
N ILE A 140 -9.01 -10.97 -6.34
CA ILE A 140 -7.97 -10.09 -5.81
C ILE A 140 -7.37 -9.36 -7.00
N TRP A 141 -7.31 -8.04 -6.96
CA TRP A 141 -6.69 -7.28 -8.05
C TRP A 141 -5.21 -7.68 -8.21
N GLY A 142 -4.80 -8.00 -9.44
CA GLY A 142 -3.50 -8.59 -9.74
C GLY A 142 -3.45 -10.13 -9.73
N LEU A 143 -4.60 -10.81 -9.57
CA LEU A 143 -4.74 -12.27 -9.72
C LEU A 143 -6.04 -12.63 -10.44
#